data_AF-A0A392P268-F1
#
_entry.id   AF-A0A392P268-F1
#
_cell.length_a   1.000
_cell.length_b   1.000
_cell.length_c   1.000
_cell.angle_alpha   90.00
_cell.angle_beta   90.00
_cell.angle_gamma   90.00
#
_symmetry.space_group_name_H-M   'P 1'
#
loop_
_entity.id
_entity.type
_entity.pdbx_description
1 polymer ?
#
loop_
_entity_poly.entity_id
_entity_poly.type
_entity_poly.pdbx_seq_one_letter_code
_entity_poly.pdbx_strand_id
1 'polypeptide(L)'
;YLSLGYSTPFLSLGSSYMYPSLAAAKAAVISVGEEIATQGLPLGICPLVFVFTGSGNVCSGAQEIFKLLPHTFVDPSRLSELQNKVNFQYVEIERECSTSSQITSSLQQ
;
A
#
# COMPACT_ATOMS: atom_id res chain seq x y z
N TYR A 1 -2.80 -5.61 -16.42
CA TYR A 1 -3.82 -4.53 -16.47
C TYR A 1 -4.10 -4.04 -17.88
N LEU A 2 -3.09 -3.75 -18.71
CA LEU A 2 -3.30 -3.34 -20.11
C LEU A 2 -4.08 -4.36 -20.95
N SER A 3 -3.87 -5.66 -20.73
CA SER A 3 -4.65 -6.72 -21.39
C SER A 3 -6.14 -6.75 -21.01
N LEU A 4 -6.51 -6.07 -19.91
CA LEU A 4 -7.90 -5.87 -19.48
C LEU A 4 -8.43 -4.46 -19.87
N GLY A 5 -7.63 -3.63 -20.56
CA GLY A 5 -8.02 -2.27 -20.97
C GLY A 5 -7.87 -1.19 -19.90
N TYR A 6 -7.31 -1.50 -18.73
CA TYR A 6 -7.09 -0.50 -17.67
C TYR A 6 -5.73 0.16 -17.80
N SER A 7 -5.74 1.49 -17.99
CA SER A 7 -4.58 2.35 -17.74
C SER A 7 -4.58 2.72 -16.27
N THR A 8 -3.53 2.36 -15.54
CA THR A 8 -3.37 2.70 -14.12
C THR A 8 -2.13 3.59 -13.95
N PRO A 9 -2.13 4.52 -12.98
CA PRO A 9 -0.96 5.36 -12.70
C PRO A 9 0.33 4.56 -12.44
N PHE A 10 0.20 3.33 -11.92
CA PHE A 10 1.31 2.40 -11.69
C PHE A 10 2.07 2.01 -12.97
N LEU A 11 1.46 2.14 -14.14
CA LEU A 11 2.10 1.80 -15.41
C LEU A 11 3.29 2.72 -15.73
N SER A 12 3.33 3.92 -15.14
CA SER A 12 4.44 4.87 -15.28
C SER A 12 5.67 4.49 -14.43
N LEU A 13 5.51 3.61 -13.44
CA LEU A 13 6.62 3.20 -12.58
C LEU A 13 7.53 2.17 -13.27
N GLY A 14 8.83 2.46 -13.29
CA GLY A 14 9.87 1.51 -13.64
C GLY A 14 10.16 0.48 -12.53
N SER A 15 10.87 -0.59 -12.89
CA SER A 15 11.43 -1.52 -11.90
C SER A 15 12.50 -0.84 -11.05
N SER A 16 12.75 -1.32 -9.83
CA SER A 16 13.67 -0.70 -8.86
C SER A 16 15.07 -0.41 -9.43
N TYR A 17 15.62 -1.31 -10.24
CA TYR A 17 16.95 -1.18 -10.85
C TYR A 17 17.03 -0.09 -11.95
N MET A 18 15.90 0.42 -12.43
CA MET A 18 15.88 1.50 -13.43
C MET A 18 16.17 2.86 -12.81
N TYR A 19 16.04 2.98 -11.48
CA TYR A 19 16.30 4.22 -10.77
C TYR A 19 17.76 4.28 -10.29
N PRO A 20 18.46 5.40 -10.52
CA PRO A 20 19.87 5.54 -10.14
C PRO A 20 20.07 5.68 -8.63
N SER A 21 19.01 5.95 -7.87
CA SER A 21 19.06 6.09 -6.43
C SER A 21 17.69 5.81 -5.79
N LEU A 22 17.71 5.53 -4.48
CA LEU A 22 16.49 5.41 -3.68
C LEU A 22 15.67 6.72 -3.70
N ALA A 23 16.34 7.88 -3.70
CA ALA A 23 15.66 9.16 -3.77
C ALA A 23 14.90 9.32 -5.11
N ALA A 24 15.50 8.91 -6.22
CA ALA A 24 14.84 8.93 -7.53
C ALA A 24 13.64 7.97 -7.58
N ALA A 25 13.79 6.76 -7.03
CA ALA A 25 12.69 5.80 -6.94
C ALA A 25 11.53 6.34 -6.08
N LYS A 26 11.83 6.92 -4.92
CA LYS A 26 10.82 7.54 -4.04
C LYS A 26 10.10 8.71 -4.72
N ALA A 27 10.83 9.57 -5.44
CA ALA A 27 10.24 10.69 -6.18
C ALA A 27 9.24 10.21 -7.25
N ALA A 28 9.57 9.14 -7.97
CA ALA A 28 8.66 8.53 -8.95
C ALA A 28 7.37 7.99 -8.28
N VAL A 29 7.52 7.31 -7.14
CA VAL A 29 6.38 6.79 -6.37
C VAL A 29 5.50 7.93 -5.82
N ILE A 30 6.11 9.02 -5.33
CA ILE A 30 5.38 10.21 -4.87
C ILE A 30 4.56 10.82 -6.00
N SER A 31 5.18 11.02 -7.18
CA SER A 31 4.48 11.58 -8.35
C SER A 31 3.27 10.73 -8.75
N VAL A 32 3.41 9.40 -8.68
CA VAL A 32 2.29 8.48 -8.94
C VAL A 32 1.25 8.54 -7.81
N GLY A 33 1.67 8.68 -6.56
CA GLY A 33 0.78 8.91 -5.42
C GLY A 33 -0.07 10.16 -5.56
N GLU A 34 0.50 11.26 -6.09
CA GLU A 34 -0.21 12.50 -6.38
C GLU A 34 -1.23 12.34 -7.53
N GLU A 35 -0.84 11.65 -8.60
CA GLU A 35 -1.76 11.33 -9.71
C GLU A 35 -2.94 10.50 -9.21
N ILE A 36 -2.65 9.50 -8.38
CA ILE A 36 -3.66 8.66 -7.74
C ILE A 36 -4.57 9.49 -6.82
N ALA A 37 -4.02 10.40 -6.02
CA ALA A 37 -4.80 11.22 -5.10
C ALA A 37 -5.73 12.21 -5.84
N THR A 38 -5.35 12.63 -7.05
CA THR A 38 -6.08 13.62 -7.85
C THR A 38 -7.08 12.99 -8.82
N GLN A 39 -6.69 11.90 -9.49
CA GLN A 39 -7.50 11.25 -10.52
C GLN A 39 -8.15 9.94 -10.06
N GLY A 40 -7.69 9.37 -8.94
CA GLY A 40 -8.14 8.08 -8.45
C GLY A 40 -7.64 6.91 -9.31
N LEU A 41 -8.22 5.75 -9.07
CA LEU A 41 -8.03 4.55 -9.89
C LEU A 41 -9.26 4.27 -10.74
N PRO A 42 -9.11 3.56 -11.87
CA PRO A 42 -10.25 3.05 -12.62
C PRO A 42 -11.19 2.22 -11.72
N LEU A 43 -12.49 2.51 -11.76
CA LEU A 43 -13.48 1.85 -10.89
C LEU A 43 -13.50 0.32 -11.02
N GLY A 44 -13.15 -0.21 -12.20
CA GLY A 44 -13.10 -1.64 -12.45
C GLY A 44 -12.00 -2.41 -11.70
N ILE A 45 -11.08 -1.71 -11.02
CA ILE A 45 -10.05 -2.31 -10.17
C ILE A 45 -10.17 -1.90 -8.69
N CYS A 46 -11.20 -1.12 -8.34
CA CYS A 46 -11.46 -0.69 -6.96
C CYS A 46 -12.42 -1.65 -6.24
N PRO A 47 -12.24 -1.90 -4.93
CA PRO A 47 -11.11 -1.45 -4.11
C PRO A 47 -9.84 -2.25 -4.41
N LEU A 48 -8.69 -1.54 -4.49
CA LEU A 48 -7.39 -2.19 -4.64
C LEU A 48 -6.78 -2.45 -3.26
N VAL A 49 -6.58 -3.72 -2.93
CA VAL A 49 -6.14 -4.18 -1.62
C VAL A 49 -4.70 -4.70 -1.71
N PHE A 50 -3.82 -4.17 -0.88
CA PHE A 50 -2.44 -4.62 -0.71
C PHE A 50 -2.29 -5.32 0.63
N VAL A 51 -1.59 -6.45 0.64
CA VAL A 51 -1.33 -7.23 1.84
C VAL A 51 0.17 -7.47 1.93
N PHE A 52 0.77 -7.06 3.04
CA PHE A 52 2.15 -7.37 3.36
C PHE A 52 2.19 -8.56 4.31
N THR A 53 2.77 -9.67 3.86
CA THR A 53 2.89 -10.90 4.66
C THR A 53 4.37 -11.15 4.99
N GLY A 54 4.84 -10.62 6.12
CA GLY A 54 6.21 -10.84 6.59
C GLY A 54 6.68 -9.76 7.57
N SER A 55 7.76 -10.05 8.28
CA SER A 55 8.33 -9.17 9.33
C SER A 55 9.81 -8.82 9.11
N GLY A 56 10.40 -9.31 8.02
CA GLY A 56 11.80 -9.06 7.69
C GLY A 56 12.04 -7.71 7.01
N ASN A 57 13.32 -7.41 6.78
CA ASN A 57 13.78 -6.16 6.17
C ASN A 57 13.14 -5.87 4.80
N VAL A 58 12.81 -6.91 4.02
CA VAL A 58 12.15 -6.77 2.72
C VAL A 58 10.73 -6.20 2.88
N CYS A 59 9.99 -6.70 3.87
CA CYS A 59 8.64 -6.21 4.16
C CYS A 59 8.69 -4.76 4.62
N SER A 60 9.61 -4.44 5.55
CA SER A 60 9.80 -3.07 6.04
C SER A 60 10.16 -2.09 4.92
N GLY A 61 11.06 -2.47 4.01
CA GLY A 61 11.40 -1.63 2.85
C GLY A 61 10.24 -1.45 1.87
N ALA A 62 9.44 -2.51 1.63
CA ALA A 62 8.26 -2.41 0.79
C ALA A 62 7.21 -1.47 1.40
N GLN A 63 6.97 -1.56 2.70
CA GLN A 63 6.10 -0.66 3.45
C GLN A 63 6.60 0.78 3.45
N GLU A 64 7.91 1.00 3.57
CA GLU A 64 8.51 2.34 3.50
C GLU A 64 8.22 3.03 2.17
N ILE A 65 8.30 2.30 1.06
CA ILE A 65 7.94 2.82 -0.26
C ILE A 65 6.42 2.99 -0.39
N PHE A 66 5.65 2.01 0.10
CA PHE A 66 4.20 2.03 0.00
C PHE A 66 3.56 3.20 0.77
N LYS A 67 4.17 3.62 1.89
CA LYS A 67 3.75 4.78 2.67
C LYS A 67 3.71 6.10 1.89
N LEU A 68 4.40 6.17 0.75
CA LEU A 68 4.41 7.34 -0.13
C LEU A 68 3.17 7.43 -1.02
N LEU A 69 2.37 6.37 -1.10
CA LEU A 69 1.12 6.33 -1.84
C LEU A 69 -0.05 6.69 -0.93
N PRO A 70 -1.15 7.27 -1.45
CA PRO A 70 -2.36 7.52 -0.68
C PRO A 70 -3.02 6.18 -0.31
N HIS A 71 -2.92 5.75 0.95
CA HIS A 71 -3.46 4.48 1.45
C HIS A 71 -4.18 4.66 2.79
N THR A 72 -4.97 3.65 3.16
CA THR A 72 -5.60 3.58 4.49
C THR A 72 -5.42 2.17 5.03
N PHE A 73 -5.05 2.08 6.31
CA PHE A 73 -4.97 0.82 7.03
C PHE A 73 -6.36 0.33 7.39
N VAL A 74 -6.66 -0.93 7.04
CA VAL A 74 -7.93 -1.55 7.40
C VAL A 74 -7.68 -2.89 8.07
N ASP A 75 -8.37 -3.08 9.20
CA ASP A 75 -8.36 -4.34 9.92
C ASP A 75 -8.94 -5.45 9.01
N PRO A 76 -8.34 -6.65 8.97
CA PRO A 76 -8.83 -7.76 8.14
C PRO A 76 -10.32 -8.06 8.35
N SER A 77 -10.84 -7.87 9.57
CA SER A 77 -12.23 -8.10 9.93
C SER A 77 -13.18 -7.11 9.24
N ARG A 78 -12.69 -5.92 8.90
CA ARG A 78 -13.44 -4.85 8.21
C ARG A 78 -13.32 -4.91 6.69
N LEU A 79 -12.57 -5.87 6.14
CA LEU A 79 -12.39 -6.01 4.71
C LEU A 79 -13.73 -6.20 3.96
N SER A 80 -14.65 -6.95 4.56
CA SER A 80 -16.00 -7.19 4.04
C SER A 80 -16.83 -5.90 3.90
N GLU A 81 -16.55 -4.88 4.72
CA GLU A 81 -17.24 -3.59 4.67
C GLU A 81 -16.77 -2.72 3.49
N LEU A 82 -15.60 -3.02 2.91
CA LEU A 82 -14.99 -2.23 1.83
C LEU A 82 -15.67 -2.48 0.48
N GLN A 83 -16.35 -3.62 0.31
CA GLN A 83 -17.03 -3.99 -0.93
C GLN A 83 -18.16 -3.01 -1.31
N ASN A 84 -18.77 -2.34 -0.33
CA ASN A 84 -19.93 -1.48 -0.53
C ASN A 84 -19.60 0.02 -0.66
N LYS A 85 -18.32 0.40 -0.58
CA LYS A 85 -17.91 1.80 -0.64
C LYS A 85 -17.25 2.10 -1.98
N VAL A 86 -18.01 2.84 -2.79
CA VAL A 86 -17.73 3.20 -4.19
C VAL A 86 -16.51 4.14 -4.35
N ASN A 87 -15.93 4.64 -3.25
CA ASN A 87 -14.85 5.62 -3.28
C ASN A 87 -13.60 5.21 -2.49
N PHE A 88 -13.43 3.92 -2.17
CA PHE A 88 -12.19 3.47 -1.55
C PHE A 88 -11.11 3.25 -2.59
N GLN A 89 -10.21 4.23 -2.68
CA GLN A 89 -9.12 4.16 -3.62
C GLN A 89 -8.05 3.13 -3.20
N TYR A 90 -7.77 2.92 -1.91
CA TYR A 90 -6.67 2.03 -1.47
C TYR A 90 -6.87 1.45 -0.08
N VAL A 91 -6.48 0.20 0.09
CA VAL A 91 -6.49 -0.49 1.38
C VAL A 91 -5.17 -1.22 1.57
N GLU A 92 -4.42 -0.81 2.56
CA GLU A 92 -3.33 -1.63 3.11
C GLU A 92 -3.91 -2.50 4.22
N ILE A 93 -3.77 -3.81 4.10
CA ILE A 93 -4.01 -4.73 5.20
C ILE A 93 -2.66 -5.17 5.72
N GLU A 94 -2.26 -4.60 6.84
CA GLU A 94 -1.33 -5.32 7.71
C GLU A 94 -2.10 -6.47 8.34
N ARG A 95 -1.88 -7.68 7.85
CA ARG A 95 -2.09 -8.86 8.70
C ARG A 95 -1.00 -8.77 9.75
N GLU A 96 -1.39 -8.72 11.02
CA GLU A 96 -0.49 -8.75 12.17
C GLU A 96 0.79 -9.52 11.88
N CYS A 97 1.90 -8.78 11.93
CA CYS A 97 3.20 -9.35 12.24
C CYS A 97 3.15 -9.87 13.70
N SER A 98 2.57 -11.05 13.92
CA SER A 98 2.76 -11.80 15.16
C SER A 98 4.18 -12.37 15.15
N THR A 99 5.08 -12.16 16.13
CA THR A 99 4.87 -11.88 17.57
C THR A 99 6.08 -11.17 18.23
N SER A 100 5.80 -10.18 19.09
CA SER A 100 6.30 -10.02 20.47
C SER A 100 6.43 -8.55 20.88
N SER A 101 5.35 -7.96 21.39
CA SER A 101 5.35 -6.96 22.47
C SER A 101 3.92 -6.81 23.01
N GLN A 102 3.32 -7.91 23.44
CA GLN A 102 2.57 -7.85 24.70
C GLN A 102 3.58 -8.24 25.79
N ILE A 103 3.53 -7.58 26.95
CA ILE A 103 4.51 -7.54 28.04
C ILE A 103 5.48 -6.34 27.94
N THR A 104 4.98 -5.13 28.23
CA THR A 104 5.61 -4.18 29.18
C THR A 104 4.61 -3.08 29.54
N SER A 105 3.54 -3.40 30.27
CA SER A 105 2.75 -2.39 31.01
C SER A 105 1.95 -2.94 32.19
N SER A 106 2.37 -4.08 32.76
CA SER A 106 1.77 -4.63 33.99
C SER A 106 2.80 -5.36 34.86
N LEU A 107 3.99 -4.77 35.01
CA LEU A 107 4.95 -5.04 36.08
C LEU A 107 5.68 -3.72 36.43
N GLN A 108 4.88 -2.74 36.89
CA GLN A 108 5.32 -1.62 37.72
C GLN A 108 4.39 -1.58 38.94
N GLN A 109 4.40 -2.68 39.70
CA GLN A 109 4.02 -2.69 41.10
C GLN A 109 4.91 -3.67 41.84
#